data_AF-A0A2R7R7X6-F1
#
_entry.id   AF-A0A2R7R7X6-F1
#
_cell.length_a   1.000
_cell.length_b   1.000
_cell.length_c   1.000
_cell.angle_alpha   90.00
_cell.angle_beta   90.00
_cell.angle_gamma   90.00
#
_symmetry.space_group_name_H-M   'P 1'
#
loop_
_entity.id
_entity.type
_entity.pdbx_description
1 polymer ?
#
loop_
_entity_poly.entity_id
_entity_poly.type
_entity_poly.pdbx_seq_one_letter_code
_entity_poly.pdbx_strand_id
1 'polypeptide(L)' 'MGRDSHFLTFYRWPTHSDTGERLNWMTLPVEDKAWNAERTDGGGFIQEVTGWKPSPFQRTVHLPTLLRASGWSN' A
#
# COMPACT_ATOMS: atom_id res chain seq x y z
N MET A 1 -28.56 -25.42 24.41
CA MET A 1 -27.61 -24.37 24.81
C MET A 1 -26.66 -24.15 23.64
N GLY A 2 -27.05 -23.33 22.66
CA GLY A 2 -26.23 -23.00 21.50
C GLY A 2 -26.23 -21.49 21.37
N ARG A 3 -25.07 -20.84 21.55
CA ARG A 3 -24.93 -19.43 21.24
C ARG A 3 -24.46 -19.38 19.79
N ASP A 4 -25.30 -18.88 18.90
CA ASP A 4 -25.00 -18.73 17.47
C ASP A 4 -23.89 -17.68 17.29
N SER A 5 -22.65 -18.11 17.46
CA SER A 5 -21.49 -17.27 17.20
C SER A 5 -21.41 -16.99 15.71
N HIS A 6 -21.48 -15.72 15.35
CA HIS A 6 -21.40 -15.19 13.99
C HIS A 6 -20.16 -14.29 13.85
N PHE A 7 -19.79 -13.92 12.62
CA PHE A 7 -18.53 -13.24 12.28
C PHE A 7 -18.11 -12.13 13.26
N LEU A 8 -19.05 -11.26 13.65
CA LEU A 8 -18.77 -10.11 14.53
C LEU A 8 -18.38 -10.50 15.95
N THR A 9 -18.67 -11.72 16.40
CA THR A 9 -18.25 -12.22 17.72
C THR A 9 -16.72 -12.26 17.83
N PHE A 10 -16.05 -12.62 16.73
CA PHE A 10 -14.59 -12.78 16.67
C PHE A 10 -13.89 -11.58 16.03
N TYR A 11 -14.61 -10.76 15.26
CA TYR A 11 -14.03 -9.60 14.62
C TYR A 11 -13.47 -8.60 15.65
N ARG A 12 -12.28 -8.08 15.36
CA ARG A 12 -11.64 -6.97 16.08
C ARG A 12 -11.06 -6.01 15.06
N TRP A 13 -11.17 -4.71 15.35
CA TRP A 13 -10.49 -3.71 14.55
C TRP A 13 -8.98 -3.86 14.73
N PRO A 14 -8.19 -3.84 13.65
CA PRO A 14 -6.74 -3.82 13.77
C PRO A 14 -6.28 -2.55 14.49
N THR A 15 -5.26 -2.71 15.31
CA THR A 15 -4.65 -1.64 16.11
C THR A 15 -3.15 -1.60 15.86
N HIS A 16 -2.56 -0.42 16.02
CA HIS A 16 -1.10 -0.24 15.96
C HIS A 16 -0.46 -0.99 17.14
N SER A 17 0.59 -1.78 16.87
CA SER A 17 1.23 -2.63 17.89
C SER A 17 1.74 -1.84 19.09
N ASP A 18 2.28 -0.64 18.83
CA ASP A 18 2.99 0.12 19.87
C ASP A 18 2.09 1.12 20.59
N THR A 19 1.07 1.69 19.93
CA THR A 19 0.21 2.74 20.51
C THR A 19 -1.18 2.24 20.89
N GLY A 20 -1.60 1.08 20.38
CA GLY A 20 -2.95 0.54 20.59
C GLY A 20 -4.06 1.31 19.86
N GLU A 21 -3.72 2.36 19.11
CA GLU A 21 -4.69 3.14 18.35
C GLU A 21 -5.29 2.32 17.20
N ARG A 22 -6.55 2.60 16.85
CA ARG A 22 -7.17 1.98 15.66
C ARG A 22 -6.40 2.38 14.42
N LEU A 23 -6.10 1.38 13.60
CA LEU A 23 -5.35 1.57 12.38
C LEU A 23 -6.15 2.45 11.39
N ASN A 24 -5.56 3.60 11.01
CA ASN A 24 -6.09 4.41 9.92
C ASN A 24 -5.40 4.01 8.61
N TRP A 25 -6.11 3.23 7.80
CA TRP A 25 -5.60 2.73 6.54
C TRP A 25 -5.27 3.80 5.50
N MET A 26 -5.88 4.99 5.61
CA MET A 26 -5.62 6.10 4.67
C MET A 26 -4.29 6.80 4.96
N THR A 27 -3.72 6.60 6.15
CA THR A 27 -2.46 7.22 6.58
C THR A 27 -1.37 6.18 6.80
N LEU A 28 -1.63 4.91 6.48
CA LEU A 28 -0.64 3.87 6.61
C LEU A 28 0.53 4.14 5.66
N PRO A 29 1.77 4.20 6.16
CA PRO A 29 2.93 4.33 5.30
C PRO A 29 3.05 3.08 4.44
N VAL A 30 3.27 3.30 3.14
CA VAL A 30 3.69 2.23 2.23
C VAL A 30 5.22 2.18 2.26
N GLU A 31 5.81 0.98 2.20
CA GLU A 31 7.26 0.83 2.21
C GLU A 31 7.88 1.36 0.91
N ASP A 32 8.99 2.09 1.02
CA ASP A 32 9.78 2.49 -0.13
C ASP A 32 10.56 1.29 -0.69
N LYS A 33 10.41 1.09 -2.00
CA LYS A 33 11.07 0.03 -2.76
C LYS A 33 12.19 0.65 -3.60
N ALA A 34 13.26 -0.12 -3.81
CA ALA A 34 14.41 0.32 -4.58
C ALA A 34 14.78 -0.70 -5.67
N TRP A 35 15.33 -0.19 -6.77
CA TRP A 35 15.82 -0.96 -7.91
C TRP A 35 17.19 -0.43 -8.34
N ASN A 36 18.18 -0.65 -7.49
CA ASN A 36 19.57 -0.22 -7.69
C ASN A 36 20.54 -1.37 -7.36
N ALA A 37 21.85 -1.08 -7.37
CA ALA A 37 22.88 -2.09 -7.12
C ALA A 37 22.77 -2.77 -5.75
N GLU A 38 22.10 -2.14 -4.77
CA GLU A 38 21.98 -2.63 -3.40
C GLU A 38 20.64 -3.31 -3.13
N ARG A 39 19.58 -2.96 -3.86
CA ARG A 39 18.20 -3.48 -3.67
C ARG A 39 17.49 -3.71 -4.99
N THR A 40 16.78 -4.83 -5.10
CA THR A 40 16.14 -5.28 -6.34
C THR A 40 14.68 -5.68 -6.07
N ASP A 41 13.94 -4.77 -5.44
CA ASP A 41 12.54 -4.98 -5.10
C ASP A 41 11.70 -4.89 -6.37
N GLY A 42 10.89 -5.92 -6.69
CA GLY A 42 10.14 -5.96 -7.96
C GLY A 42 9.21 -4.76 -8.26
N GLY A 43 8.93 -3.89 -7.27
CA GLY A 43 8.18 -2.64 -7.45
C GLY A 43 9.03 -1.35 -7.40
N GLY A 44 10.33 -1.45 -7.10
CA GLY A 44 11.24 -0.31 -6.94
C GLY A 44 11.46 0.45 -8.24
N PHE A 45 11.53 -0.24 -9.37
CA PHE A 45 11.73 0.40 -10.68
C PHE A 45 10.67 1.46 -10.97
N ILE A 46 9.39 1.16 -10.70
CA ILE A 46 8.30 2.10 -10.95
C ILE A 46 8.43 3.31 -10.01
N GLN A 47 8.73 3.09 -8.73
CA GLN A 47 8.90 4.17 -7.76
C GLN A 47 10.08 5.09 -8.14
N GLU A 48 11.21 4.52 -8.54
CA GLU A 48 12.39 5.28 -8.94
C GLU A 48 12.18 6.09 -10.22
N VAL A 49 11.58 5.48 -11.26
CA VAL A 49 11.43 6.13 -12.57
C VAL A 49 10.29 7.15 -12.59
N THR A 50 9.23 6.93 -11.83
CA THR A 50 8.02 7.77 -11.90
C THR A 50 7.75 8.59 -10.66
N GLY A 51 8.46 8.32 -9.55
CA GLY A 51 8.12 8.86 -8.23
C GLY A 51 6.78 8.38 -7.67
N TRP A 52 6.05 7.51 -8.39
CA TRP A 52 4.72 7.08 -7.99
C TRP A 52 4.80 5.99 -6.94
N LYS A 53 4.03 6.19 -5.86
CA LYS A 53 3.85 5.23 -4.78
C LYS A 53 2.35 4.99 -4.56
N PRO A 54 1.89 3.73 -4.58
CA PRO A 54 0.47 3.44 -4.37
C PRO A 54 0.08 3.67 -2.91
N SER A 55 -1.19 4.03 -2.67
CA SER A 55 -1.80 3.86 -1.35
C SER A 55 -2.04 2.37 -1.05
N PRO A 56 -2.12 1.94 0.22
CA PRO A 56 -2.40 0.54 0.59
C PRO A 56 -3.65 -0.06 -0.05
N PHE A 57 -4.63 0.78 -0.42
CA PHE A 57 -5.87 0.36 -1.06
C PHE A 57 -5.99 0.77 -2.53
N GLN A 58 -4.93 1.32 -3.11
CA GLN A 58 -4.94 1.71 -4.50
C GLN A 58 -4.75 0.50 -5.42
N ARG A 59 -5.86 0.02 -5.99
CA ARG A 59 -5.88 -1.14 -6.90
C ARG A 59 -5.47 -0.81 -8.34
N THR A 60 -5.64 0.44 -8.75
CA THR A 60 -5.44 0.87 -10.14
C THR A 60 -4.70 2.21 -10.20
N VAL A 61 -4.09 2.47 -11.35
CA VAL A 61 -3.42 3.74 -11.65
C VAL A 61 -3.70 4.12 -13.09
N HIS A 62 -3.88 5.42 -13.32
CA HIS A 62 -4.07 5.95 -14.65
C HIS A 62 -2.72 5.97 -15.38
N LEU A 63 -2.53 5.06 -16.35
CA LEU A 63 -1.25 4.89 -17.05
C LEU A 63 -0.68 6.19 -17.61
N PRO A 64 -1.42 7.07 -18.32
CA PRO A 64 -0.87 8.32 -18.84
C PRO A 64 -0.21 9.22 -17.78
N THR A 65 -0.60 9.12 -16.51
CA THR A 65 0.08 9.83 -15.42
C THR A 65 1.49 9.28 -15.18
N LEU A 66 1.66 7.96 -15.15
CA LEU A 66 2.97 7.33 -15.01
C LEU A 66 3.86 7.59 -16.22
N LEU A 67 3.29 7.55 -17.43
CA LEU A 67 4.03 7.76 -18.67
C LEU A 67 4.58 9.19 -18.77
N ARG A 68 3.76 10.19 -18.39
CA ARG A 68 4.25 11.57 -18.28
C ARG A 68 5.31 11.71 -17.20
N ALA A 69 5.14 11.06 -16.05
CA ALA A 69 6.11 11.11 -14.96
C ALA A 69 7.45 10.47 -15.33
N SER A 70 7.45 9.42 -16.16
CA SER A 70 8.67 8.78 -16.66
C SER A 70 9.36 9.56 -17.79
N GLY A 71 8.84 10.73 -18.17
CA GLY A 71 9.34 11.49 -19.31
C GLY A 71 9.02 10.89 -20.68
N TRP A 72 8.05 9.95 -20.76
CA TRP A 72 7.61 9.43 -22.05
C TRP A 72 6.68 10.44 -22.74
N SER A 73 7.11 10.92 -23.90
CA SER A 73 6.31 11.69 -24.84
C SER A 73 6.05 10.87 -26.10
N ASN A 74 4.78 10.73 -26.50
CA ASN A 74 4.36 10.26 -27.82
C ASN A 74 3.64 11.40 -28.55
#